data_AF-A0A3B8UZ44-F1
#
_entry.id   AF-A0A3B8UZ44-F1
#
_cell.length_a   1.000
_cell.length_b   1.000
_cell.length_c   1.000
_cell.angle_alpha   90.00
_cell.angle_beta   90.00
_cell.angle_gamma   90.00
#
_symmetry.space_group_name_H-M   'P 1'
#
loop_
_entity.id
_entity.type
_entity.pdbx_description
1 polymer ?
#
loop_
_entity_poly.entity_id
_entity_poly.type
_entity_poly.pdbx_seq_one_letter_code
_entity_poly.pdbx_strand_id
1 'polypeptide(L)'
;RCDRWLDGIAATLGLPPGLDPFPGGVLIVQVADHDQLRMLAAGRFGHEVLDADDAIVFVTDDGPFIITAPPRAERVANLARSIDADRDPKSVLVSEEEVRGITRAMVAMLDTRRGPPAWLVEGLAEALAATLVPGSRIDSIRRPRALASIRGGRSPRWILEIDGDDPGFDPEGPARDMAFIVVTRLLESGPGVIPGLVNDLKAGRSLDEAFRRRLGGSSAAWFDDTADWFRFND
;
A
#
# COMPACT_ATOMS: atom_id res chain seq x y z
N ARG A 1 -18.76 0.74 -8.06
CA ARG A 1 -18.00 -0.49 -7.64
C ARG A 1 -16.80 -0.10 -6.80
N CYS A 2 -15.97 0.84 -7.27
CA CYS A 2 -14.84 1.35 -6.50
C CYS A 2 -15.25 2.28 -5.34
N ASP A 3 -16.48 2.78 -5.33
CA ASP A 3 -17.02 3.66 -4.28
C ASP A 3 -16.86 3.06 -2.88
N ARG A 4 -17.10 1.74 -2.75
CA ARG A 4 -16.90 1.03 -1.47
C ARG A 4 -15.43 1.03 -1.02
N TRP A 5 -14.48 1.02 -1.97
CA TRP A 5 -13.05 1.10 -1.68
C TRP A 5 -12.68 2.50 -1.25
N LEU A 6 -13.18 3.50 -1.99
CA LEU A 6 -12.98 4.91 -1.69
C LEU A 6 -13.45 5.25 -0.28
N ASP A 7 -14.65 4.83 0.11
CA ASP A 7 -15.20 5.10 1.44
C ASP A 7 -14.34 4.48 2.56
N GLY A 8 -13.91 3.22 2.38
CA GLY A 8 -13.05 2.55 3.35
C GLY A 8 -11.68 3.21 3.49
N ILE A 9 -11.05 3.55 2.37
CA ILE A 9 -9.74 4.22 2.35
C ILE A 9 -9.85 5.64 2.91
N ALA A 10 -10.89 6.39 2.52
CA ALA A 10 -11.18 7.74 3.02
C ALA A 10 -11.33 7.75 4.54
N ALA A 11 -12.07 6.79 5.09
CA ALA A 11 -12.24 6.64 6.53
C ALA A 11 -10.89 6.43 7.26
N THR A 12 -10.02 5.56 6.73
CA THR A 12 -8.68 5.34 7.31
C THR A 12 -7.76 6.55 7.18
N LEU A 13 -7.92 7.35 6.12
CA LEU A 13 -7.20 8.61 5.93
C LEU A 13 -7.81 9.77 6.73
N GLY A 14 -8.89 9.55 7.47
CA GLY A 14 -9.56 10.56 8.29
C GLY A 14 -10.25 11.64 7.46
N LEU A 15 -10.61 11.33 6.21
CA LEU A 15 -11.35 12.25 5.34
C LEU A 15 -12.83 12.24 5.74
N PRO A 16 -13.50 13.41 5.69
CA PRO A 16 -14.93 13.46 5.94
C PRO A 16 -15.69 12.66 4.87
N PRO A 17 -16.82 12.03 5.24
CA PRO A 17 -17.65 11.30 4.27
C PRO A 17 -18.02 12.17 3.06
N GLY A 18 -17.83 11.63 1.86
CA GLY A 18 -18.13 12.32 0.60
C GLY A 18 -17.05 13.29 0.12
N LEU A 19 -15.91 13.42 0.82
CA LEU A 19 -14.76 14.13 0.28
C LEU A 19 -14.03 13.24 -0.74
N ASP A 20 -14.14 13.59 -2.01
CA ASP A 20 -13.34 12.99 -3.08
C ASP A 20 -12.03 13.79 -3.26
N PRO A 21 -10.85 13.21 -2.96
CA PRO A 21 -9.58 13.88 -3.20
C PRO A 21 -9.23 13.97 -4.70
N PHE A 22 -10.03 13.41 -5.59
CA PHE A 22 -9.78 13.37 -7.02
C PHE A 22 -10.57 14.45 -7.77
N PRO A 23 -9.92 15.48 -8.35
CA PRO A 23 -10.54 16.34 -9.34
C PRO A 23 -10.99 15.46 -10.51
N GLY A 24 -12.29 15.45 -10.84
CA GLY A 24 -12.82 14.68 -11.98
C GLY A 24 -13.02 13.18 -11.76
N GLY A 25 -12.51 12.62 -10.66
CA GLY A 25 -12.64 11.21 -10.28
C GLY A 25 -11.41 10.34 -10.59
N VAL A 26 -11.49 9.04 -10.27
CA VAL A 26 -10.45 8.04 -10.56
C VAL A 26 -10.80 7.24 -11.80
N LEU A 27 -9.86 7.14 -12.74
CA LEU A 27 -9.98 6.28 -13.92
C LEU A 27 -9.16 5.01 -13.74
N ILE A 28 -9.84 3.86 -13.72
CA ILE A 28 -9.21 2.54 -13.71
C ILE A 28 -9.37 1.90 -15.08
N VAL A 29 -8.26 1.61 -15.74
CA VAL A 29 -8.18 0.96 -17.05
C VAL A 29 -7.66 -0.46 -16.88
N GLN A 30 -8.55 -1.43 -17.09
CA GLN A 30 -8.18 -2.85 -17.15
C GLN A 30 -7.76 -3.19 -18.58
N VAL A 31 -6.50 -3.60 -18.74
CA VAL A 31 -5.95 -4.01 -20.04
C VAL A 31 -6.02 -5.52 -20.22
N ALA A 32 -5.78 -6.01 -21.43
CA ALA A 32 -5.87 -7.44 -21.72
C ALA A 32 -4.69 -8.24 -21.14
N ASP A 33 -3.51 -7.64 -21.06
CA ASP A 33 -2.25 -8.28 -20.65
C ASP A 33 -1.20 -7.24 -20.20
N HIS A 34 -0.09 -7.72 -19.67
CA HIS A 34 1.04 -6.88 -19.22
C HIS A 34 1.73 -6.12 -20.35
N ASP A 35 1.69 -6.61 -21.59
CA ASP A 35 2.31 -5.92 -22.72
C ASP A 35 1.52 -4.66 -23.08
N GLN A 36 0.18 -4.74 -23.06
CA GLN A 36 -0.69 -3.58 -23.20
C GLN A 36 -0.53 -2.59 -22.04
N LEU A 37 -0.32 -3.08 -20.82
CA LEU A 37 -0.02 -2.22 -19.67
C LEU A 37 1.24 -1.39 -19.95
N ARG A 38 2.35 -2.06 -20.30
CA ARG A 38 3.63 -1.42 -20.61
C ARG A 38 3.50 -0.45 -21.79
N MET A 39 2.79 -0.87 -22.86
CA MET A 39 2.57 -0.04 -24.05
C MET A 39 1.79 1.24 -23.73
N LEU A 40 0.72 1.15 -22.92
CA LEU A 40 -0.06 2.33 -22.53
C LEU A 40 0.72 3.25 -21.59
N ALA A 41 1.42 2.69 -20.61
CA ALA A 41 2.28 3.45 -19.70
C ALA A 41 3.38 4.22 -20.47
N ALA A 42 4.11 3.53 -21.35
CA ALA A 42 5.16 4.14 -22.15
C ALA A 42 4.60 5.15 -23.16
N GLY A 43 3.54 4.78 -23.90
CA GLY A 43 2.99 5.62 -24.97
C GLY A 43 2.26 6.87 -24.47
N ARG A 44 1.52 6.79 -23.35
CA ARG A 44 0.71 7.90 -22.84
C ARG A 44 1.42 8.75 -21.80
N PHE A 45 2.29 8.14 -21.00
CA PHE A 45 2.93 8.76 -19.84
C PHE A 45 4.46 8.80 -19.92
N GLY A 46 5.08 8.17 -20.93
CA GLY A 46 6.53 8.15 -21.09
C GLY A 46 7.23 7.38 -19.97
N HIS A 47 6.56 6.39 -19.37
CA HIS A 47 7.05 5.67 -18.21
C HIS A 47 7.21 4.17 -18.50
N GLU A 48 8.35 3.61 -18.08
CA GLU A 48 8.64 2.18 -18.16
C GLU A 48 8.05 1.46 -16.95
N VAL A 49 7.32 0.36 -17.19
CA VAL A 49 6.76 -0.44 -16.11
C VAL A 49 7.60 -1.69 -15.92
N LEU A 50 7.96 -1.96 -14.67
CA LEU A 50 8.75 -3.12 -14.30
C LEU A 50 8.00 -4.42 -14.60
N ASP A 51 8.75 -5.45 -14.99
CA ASP A 51 8.18 -6.75 -15.36
C ASP A 51 7.43 -7.45 -14.24
N ALA A 52 7.66 -7.05 -12.98
CA ALA A 52 7.00 -7.60 -11.81
C ALA A 52 5.61 -6.96 -11.56
N ASP A 53 5.35 -5.75 -12.06
CA ASP A 53 4.14 -5.02 -11.71
C ASP A 53 2.91 -5.53 -12.43
N ASP A 54 1.79 -5.61 -11.70
CA ASP A 54 0.46 -5.91 -12.25
C ASP A 54 -0.38 -4.64 -12.45
N ALA A 55 0.10 -3.50 -11.94
CA ALA A 55 -0.59 -2.23 -11.99
C ALA A 55 0.39 -1.06 -11.90
N ILE A 56 -0.01 0.08 -12.45
CA ILE A 56 0.69 1.35 -12.28
C ILE A 56 -0.31 2.50 -12.06
N VAL A 57 0.09 3.49 -11.27
CA VAL A 57 -0.71 4.65 -10.93
C VAL A 57 -0.04 5.92 -11.44
N PHE A 58 -0.72 6.66 -12.30
CA PHE A 58 -0.32 7.98 -12.75
C PHE A 58 -1.21 9.04 -12.15
N VAL A 59 -0.62 10.05 -11.52
CA VAL A 59 -1.37 11.06 -10.79
C VAL A 59 -1.33 12.37 -11.59
N THR A 60 -2.44 12.71 -12.25
CA THR A 60 -2.54 13.89 -13.13
C THR A 60 -3.25 15.05 -12.45
N ASP A 61 -3.40 16.19 -13.12
CA ASP A 61 -4.22 17.31 -12.61
C ASP A 61 -5.73 17.03 -12.72
N ASP A 62 -6.12 16.15 -13.65
CA ASP A 62 -7.50 15.73 -13.89
C ASP A 62 -7.89 14.45 -13.12
N GLY A 63 -7.11 14.12 -12.09
CA GLY A 63 -7.28 12.91 -11.29
C GLY A 63 -6.33 11.76 -11.63
N PRO A 64 -6.35 10.69 -10.83
CA PRO A 64 -5.47 9.54 -11.02
C PRO A 64 -5.94 8.61 -12.15
N PHE A 65 -4.96 8.10 -12.89
CA PHE A 65 -5.10 7.11 -13.93
C PHE A 65 -4.40 5.82 -13.49
N ILE A 66 -5.18 4.78 -13.20
CA ILE A 66 -4.70 3.49 -12.72
C ILE A 66 -4.82 2.50 -13.86
N ILE A 67 -3.72 1.91 -14.31
CA ILE A 67 -3.73 0.87 -15.34
C ILE A 67 -3.46 -0.46 -14.65
N THR A 68 -4.31 -1.46 -14.85
CA THR A 68 -4.16 -2.79 -14.26
C THR A 68 -4.19 -3.88 -15.32
N ALA A 69 -3.27 -4.84 -15.21
CA ALA A 69 -3.25 -6.06 -16.00
C ALA A 69 -3.95 -7.20 -15.23
N PRO A 70 -4.41 -8.25 -15.92
CA PRO A 70 -4.92 -9.43 -15.25
C PRO A 70 -3.84 -10.07 -14.37
N PRO A 71 -4.18 -10.63 -13.20
CA PRO A 71 -3.20 -11.29 -12.35
C PRO A 71 -2.56 -12.46 -13.10
N ARG A 72 -1.24 -12.62 -12.94
CA ARG A 72 -0.48 -13.71 -13.55
C ARG A 72 -1.03 -15.08 -13.13
N ALA A 73 -1.05 -16.03 -14.06
CA ALA A 73 -1.64 -17.36 -13.85
C ALA A 73 -1.05 -18.08 -12.62
N GLU A 74 0.25 -17.91 -12.37
CA GLU A 74 0.90 -18.47 -11.19
C GLU A 74 0.36 -17.88 -9.88
N ARG A 75 0.15 -16.55 -9.80
CA ARG A 75 -0.45 -15.90 -8.62
C ARG A 75 -1.86 -16.42 -8.37
N VAL A 76 -2.66 -16.58 -9.44
CA VAL A 76 -4.01 -17.15 -9.37
C VAL A 76 -3.96 -18.59 -8.83
N ALA A 77 -3.10 -19.44 -9.38
CA ALA A 77 -2.93 -20.82 -8.93
C ALA A 77 -2.44 -20.92 -7.48
N ASN A 78 -1.53 -20.03 -7.07
CA ASN A 78 -1.02 -19.97 -5.71
C ASN A 78 -2.13 -19.60 -4.72
N LEU A 79 -2.92 -18.56 -5.01
CA LEU A 79 -4.02 -18.16 -4.14
C LEU A 79 -5.12 -19.22 -4.08
N ALA A 80 -5.43 -19.87 -5.21
CA ALA A 80 -6.43 -20.94 -5.30
C ALA A 80 -6.20 -22.09 -4.30
N ARG A 81 -4.95 -22.33 -3.88
CA ARG A 81 -4.60 -23.37 -2.89
C ARG A 81 -4.93 -22.99 -1.45
N SER A 82 -5.25 -21.72 -1.19
CA SER A 82 -5.33 -21.15 0.16
C SER A 82 -6.61 -20.37 0.46
N ILE A 83 -7.43 -20.12 -0.57
CA ILE A 83 -8.70 -19.40 -0.44
C ILE A 83 -9.89 -20.37 -0.37
N ASP A 84 -11.00 -19.91 0.19
CA ASP A 84 -12.26 -20.67 0.27
C ASP A 84 -12.70 -21.15 -1.14
N ALA A 85 -13.21 -22.38 -1.21
CA ALA A 85 -13.53 -23.04 -2.48
C ALA A 85 -14.65 -22.37 -3.30
N ASP A 86 -15.46 -21.51 -2.66
CA ASP A 86 -16.54 -20.74 -3.28
C ASP A 86 -16.08 -19.37 -3.83
N ARG A 87 -14.82 -18.98 -3.59
CA ARG A 87 -14.27 -17.70 -4.06
C ARG A 87 -13.46 -17.86 -5.33
N ASP A 88 -13.59 -16.88 -6.23
CA ASP A 88 -12.72 -16.77 -7.39
C ASP A 88 -11.39 -16.08 -7.02
N PRO A 89 -10.25 -16.79 -7.03
CA PRO A 89 -8.94 -16.21 -6.73
C PRO A 89 -8.56 -15.08 -7.69
N LYS A 90 -9.01 -15.13 -8.96
CA LYS A 90 -8.74 -14.06 -9.92
C LYS A 90 -9.45 -12.77 -9.50
N SER A 91 -10.74 -12.86 -9.18
CA SER A 91 -11.52 -11.71 -8.70
C SER A 91 -10.95 -11.09 -7.43
N VAL A 92 -10.41 -11.90 -6.51
CA VAL A 92 -9.78 -11.39 -5.28
C VAL A 92 -8.52 -10.60 -5.62
N LEU A 93 -7.60 -11.17 -6.40
CA LEU A 93 -6.37 -10.48 -6.81
C LEU A 93 -6.64 -9.17 -7.56
N VAL A 94 -7.62 -9.15 -8.47
CA VAL A 94 -8.03 -7.92 -9.16
C VAL A 94 -8.53 -6.87 -8.16
N SER A 95 -9.34 -7.28 -7.18
CA SER A 95 -9.86 -6.37 -6.16
C SER A 95 -8.74 -5.83 -5.25
N GLU A 96 -7.75 -6.66 -4.91
CA GLU A 96 -6.58 -6.21 -4.14
C GLU A 96 -5.77 -5.15 -4.91
N GLU A 97 -5.51 -5.35 -6.21
CA GLU A 97 -4.82 -4.36 -7.02
C GLU A 97 -5.64 -3.06 -7.20
N GLU A 98 -6.96 -3.15 -7.34
CA GLU A 98 -7.85 -1.98 -7.33
C GLU A 98 -7.67 -1.17 -6.02
N VAL A 99 -7.73 -1.83 -4.86
CA VAL A 99 -7.57 -1.16 -3.56
C VAL A 99 -6.17 -0.58 -3.38
N ARG A 100 -5.13 -1.32 -3.75
CA ARG A 100 -3.74 -0.83 -3.70
C ARG A 100 -3.57 0.42 -4.56
N GLY A 101 -4.02 0.37 -5.81
CA GLY A 101 -3.94 1.48 -6.75
C GLY A 101 -4.70 2.72 -6.26
N ILE A 102 -5.94 2.55 -5.78
CA ILE A 102 -6.75 3.65 -5.25
C ILE A 102 -6.07 4.24 -3.99
N THR A 103 -5.54 3.40 -3.11
CA THR A 103 -4.85 3.87 -1.90
C THR A 103 -3.65 4.75 -2.25
N ARG A 104 -2.78 4.27 -3.15
CA ARG A 104 -1.63 5.06 -3.65
C ARG A 104 -2.10 6.38 -4.25
N ALA A 105 -3.14 6.35 -5.08
CA ALA A 105 -3.70 7.54 -5.70
C ALA A 105 -4.25 8.55 -4.69
N MET A 106 -5.05 8.10 -3.70
CA MET A 106 -5.62 8.96 -2.66
C MET A 106 -4.53 9.61 -1.83
N VAL A 107 -3.54 8.84 -1.39
CA VAL A 107 -2.40 9.38 -0.66
C VAL A 107 -1.62 10.39 -1.51
N ALA A 108 -1.39 10.12 -2.79
CA ALA A 108 -0.66 11.02 -3.66
C ALA A 108 -1.41 12.35 -3.92
N MET A 109 -2.74 12.29 -4.09
CA MET A 109 -3.59 13.44 -4.40
C MET A 109 -3.98 14.29 -3.19
N LEU A 110 -3.89 13.74 -1.98
CA LEU A 110 -4.32 14.43 -0.77
C LEU A 110 -3.49 15.70 -0.50
N ASP A 111 -4.19 16.84 -0.38
CA ASP A 111 -3.74 18.21 -0.05
C ASP A 111 -2.62 18.81 -0.91
N THR A 112 -1.48 18.13 -1.02
CA THR A 112 -0.27 18.59 -1.71
C THR A 112 0.35 17.47 -2.53
N ARG A 113 1.19 17.83 -3.51
CA ARG A 113 1.96 16.87 -4.32
C ARG A 113 3.15 16.22 -3.57
N ARG A 114 3.36 16.53 -2.28
CA ARG A 114 4.42 15.88 -1.50
C ARG A 114 4.05 14.41 -1.26
N GLY A 115 5.01 13.50 -1.40
CA GLY A 115 4.79 12.08 -1.13
C GLY A 115 5.23 11.71 0.28
N PRO A 116 4.44 10.95 1.05
CA PRO A 116 4.95 10.20 2.19
C PRO A 116 6.02 9.18 1.73
N PRO A 117 6.86 8.66 2.63
CA PRO A 117 7.88 7.67 2.26
C PRO A 117 7.23 6.38 1.72
N ALA A 118 7.92 5.70 0.81
CA ALA A 118 7.40 4.54 0.09
C ALA A 118 6.86 3.45 1.01
N TRP A 119 7.57 3.12 2.10
CA TRP A 119 7.10 2.12 3.07
C TRP A 119 5.72 2.45 3.67
N LEU A 120 5.40 3.73 3.88
CA LEU A 120 4.12 4.13 4.44
C LEU A 120 3.01 3.99 3.40
N VAL A 121 3.31 4.39 2.15
CA VAL A 121 2.35 4.30 1.03
C VAL A 121 2.06 2.84 0.69
N GLU A 122 3.10 2.03 0.47
CA GLU A 122 2.98 0.62 0.12
C GLU A 122 2.40 -0.21 1.28
N GLY A 123 2.84 0.06 2.52
CA GLY A 123 2.29 -0.61 3.70
C GLY A 123 0.81 -0.30 3.90
N LEU A 124 0.37 0.94 3.66
CA LEU A 124 -1.04 1.31 3.73
C LEU A 124 -1.86 0.66 2.60
N ALA A 125 -1.32 0.63 1.38
CA ALA A 125 -1.94 -0.04 0.24
C ALA A 125 -2.17 -1.54 0.52
N GLU A 126 -1.18 -2.23 1.10
CA GLU A 126 -1.33 -3.63 1.51
C GLU A 126 -2.30 -3.80 2.68
N ALA A 127 -2.22 -2.96 3.72
CA ALA A 127 -3.10 -3.05 4.88
C ALA A 127 -4.58 -2.85 4.53
N LEU A 128 -4.87 -1.86 3.66
CA LEU A 128 -6.22 -1.58 3.18
C LEU A 128 -6.71 -2.65 2.23
N ALA A 129 -5.87 -3.17 1.33
CA ALA A 129 -6.26 -4.32 0.50
C ALA A 129 -6.58 -5.55 1.36
N ALA A 130 -5.78 -5.82 2.40
CA ALA A 130 -5.98 -6.94 3.31
C ALA A 130 -7.31 -6.85 4.06
N THR A 131 -7.71 -5.64 4.46
CA THR A 131 -8.88 -5.41 5.29
C THR A 131 -10.16 -5.24 4.47
N LEU A 132 -10.08 -4.52 3.35
CA LEU A 132 -11.26 -4.16 2.56
C LEU A 132 -11.67 -5.27 1.59
N VAL A 133 -10.73 -6.07 1.07
CA VAL A 133 -11.04 -7.11 0.08
C VAL A 133 -11.44 -8.41 0.78
N PRO A 134 -12.71 -8.87 0.64
CA PRO A 134 -13.12 -10.12 1.27
C PRO A 134 -12.32 -11.29 0.72
N GLY A 135 -11.72 -12.08 1.62
CA GLY A 135 -10.96 -13.28 1.25
C GLY A 135 -9.53 -12.97 0.81
N SER A 136 -9.06 -11.73 0.98
CA SER A 136 -7.64 -11.41 0.85
C SER A 136 -6.83 -12.30 1.79
N ARG A 137 -5.66 -12.73 1.29
CA ARG A 137 -4.69 -13.54 2.05
C ARG A 137 -3.40 -12.77 2.34
N ILE A 138 -3.37 -11.46 2.08
CA ILE A 138 -2.18 -10.60 2.28
C ILE A 138 -1.61 -10.78 3.68
N ASP A 139 -2.41 -10.64 4.73
CA ASP A 139 -1.94 -10.79 6.12
C ASP A 139 -1.32 -12.17 6.36
N SER A 140 -2.04 -13.24 5.97
CA SER A 140 -1.57 -14.63 6.14
C SER A 140 -0.29 -14.97 5.38
N ILE A 141 0.07 -14.19 4.35
CA ILE A 141 1.26 -14.39 3.53
C ILE A 141 2.40 -13.51 4.03
N ARG A 142 2.15 -12.20 4.19
CA ARG A 142 3.17 -11.19 4.47
C ARG A 142 3.60 -11.17 5.92
N ARG A 143 2.66 -11.28 6.87
CA ARG A 143 2.97 -11.23 8.32
C ARG A 143 3.98 -12.32 8.71
N PRO A 144 3.81 -13.61 8.36
CA PRO A 144 4.80 -14.62 8.73
C PRO A 144 6.20 -14.37 8.17
N ARG A 145 6.31 -13.86 6.93
CA ARG A 145 7.59 -13.54 6.29
C ARG A 145 8.29 -12.38 7.00
N ALA A 146 7.56 -11.31 7.30
CA ALA A 146 8.10 -10.15 8.01
C ALA A 146 8.52 -10.51 9.44
N LEU A 147 7.70 -11.29 10.17
CA LEU A 147 8.03 -11.78 11.52
C LEU A 147 9.26 -12.69 11.52
N ALA A 148 9.39 -13.58 10.53
CA ALA A 148 10.58 -14.41 10.37
C ALA A 148 11.84 -13.54 10.20
N SER A 149 11.77 -12.45 9.43
CA SER A 149 12.88 -11.50 9.28
C SER A 149 13.25 -10.81 10.59
N ILE A 150 12.26 -10.37 11.39
CA ILE A 150 12.50 -9.72 12.70
C ILE A 150 13.11 -10.70 13.70
N ARG A 151 12.55 -11.93 13.77
CA ARG A 151 13.02 -13.01 14.64
C ARG A 151 14.41 -13.50 14.24
N GLY A 152 14.75 -13.38 12.95
CA GLY A 152 16.11 -13.57 12.42
C GLY A 152 17.10 -12.44 12.75
N GLY A 153 16.68 -11.40 13.47
CA GLY A 153 17.54 -10.32 13.97
C GLY A 153 17.58 -9.06 13.09
N ARG A 154 16.84 -9.01 11.98
CA ARG A 154 16.79 -7.81 11.13
C ARG A 154 15.92 -6.72 11.77
N SER A 155 16.48 -5.55 12.06
CA SER A 155 15.71 -4.41 12.59
C SER A 155 14.78 -3.84 11.51
N PRO A 156 13.46 -3.66 11.74
CA PRO A 156 12.50 -3.06 10.80
C PRO A 156 12.92 -1.70 10.23
N ARG A 157 13.81 -0.98 10.93
CA ARG A 157 14.32 0.33 10.52
C ARG A 157 14.97 0.36 9.14
N TRP A 158 15.44 -0.79 8.65
CA TRP A 158 16.07 -0.88 7.33
C TRP A 158 15.19 -0.34 6.20
N ILE A 159 13.85 -0.40 6.33
CA ILE A 159 12.93 0.12 5.30
C ILE A 159 12.90 1.65 5.22
N LEU A 160 13.48 2.35 6.20
CA LEU A 160 13.61 3.80 6.20
C LEU A 160 14.72 4.30 5.25
N GLU A 161 15.62 3.40 4.85
CA GLU A 161 16.85 3.73 4.10
C GLU A 161 16.73 3.43 2.59
N ILE A 162 15.68 2.73 2.18
CA ILE A 162 15.42 2.37 0.78
C ILE A 162 14.41 3.33 0.15
N ASP A 163 14.57 3.58 -1.15
CA ASP A 163 13.62 4.36 -1.92
C ASP A 163 12.46 3.50 -2.44
N GLY A 164 11.52 4.13 -3.14
CA GLY A 164 10.34 3.44 -3.67
C GLY A 164 10.61 2.56 -4.89
N ASP A 165 11.76 2.72 -5.55
CA ASP A 165 12.15 1.95 -6.73
C ASP A 165 13.02 0.74 -6.33
N ASP A 166 13.34 0.58 -5.04
CA ASP A 166 14.06 -0.57 -4.51
C ASP A 166 13.26 -1.86 -4.76
N PRO A 167 13.90 -2.92 -5.32
CA PRO A 167 13.24 -4.22 -5.55
C PRO A 167 12.63 -4.86 -4.30
N GLY A 168 12.99 -4.39 -3.11
CA GLY A 168 12.33 -4.73 -1.86
C GLY A 168 10.82 -4.41 -1.85
N PHE A 169 10.35 -3.46 -2.68
CA PHE A 169 8.94 -3.10 -2.84
C PHE A 169 8.22 -3.79 -4.00
N ASP A 170 8.92 -4.66 -4.76
CA ASP A 170 8.29 -5.57 -5.71
C ASP A 170 7.16 -6.39 -5.02
N PRO A 171 6.20 -6.96 -5.77
CA PRO A 171 5.05 -7.67 -5.19
C PRO A 171 5.39 -8.72 -4.11
N GLU A 172 6.50 -9.44 -4.28
CA GLU A 172 7.02 -10.46 -3.35
C GLU A 172 8.24 -9.98 -2.54
N GLY A 173 8.55 -8.69 -2.58
CA GLY A 173 9.74 -8.10 -1.97
C GLY A 173 9.65 -8.00 -0.43
N PRO A 174 10.78 -8.17 0.28
CA PRO A 174 10.81 -8.18 1.74
C PRO A 174 10.51 -6.80 2.38
N ALA A 175 10.71 -5.69 1.66
CA ALA A 175 10.37 -4.37 2.19
C ALA A 175 8.86 -4.19 2.25
N ARG A 176 8.14 -4.72 1.27
CA ARG A 176 6.68 -4.70 1.21
C ARG A 176 6.05 -5.51 2.34
N ASP A 177 6.64 -6.66 2.66
CA ASP A 177 6.24 -7.47 3.83
C ASP A 177 6.45 -6.71 5.14
N MET A 178 7.60 -6.07 5.30
CA MET A 178 7.92 -5.28 6.49
C MET A 178 7.05 -4.03 6.62
N ALA A 179 6.84 -3.31 5.50
CA ALA A 179 5.97 -2.14 5.42
C ALA A 179 4.53 -2.47 5.83
N PHE A 180 4.01 -3.62 5.38
CA PHE A 180 2.69 -4.11 5.77
C PHE A 180 2.57 -4.23 7.30
N ILE A 181 3.46 -4.97 7.97
CA ILE A 181 3.34 -5.18 9.43
C ILE A 181 3.58 -3.89 10.23
N VAL A 182 4.49 -3.03 9.77
CA VAL A 182 4.75 -1.74 10.40
C VAL A 182 3.52 -0.84 10.32
N VAL A 183 2.86 -0.79 9.16
CA VAL A 183 1.64 0.01 9.00
C VAL A 183 0.46 -0.59 9.77
N THR A 184 0.33 -1.93 9.86
CA THR A 184 -0.70 -2.51 10.73
C THR A 184 -0.50 -2.11 12.20
N ARG A 185 0.74 -2.07 12.68
CA ARG A 185 1.04 -1.58 14.03
C ARG A 185 0.72 -0.09 14.21
N LEU A 186 0.95 0.73 13.19
CA LEU A 186 0.54 2.14 13.21
C LEU A 186 -0.99 2.30 13.28
N LEU A 187 -1.73 1.47 12.55
CA LEU A 187 -3.20 1.45 12.61
C LEU A 187 -3.70 1.05 14.01
N GLU A 188 -3.03 0.10 14.66
CA GLU A 188 -3.30 -0.32 16.05
C GLU A 188 -2.95 0.75 17.09
N SER A 189 -2.04 1.68 16.76
CA SER A 189 -1.61 2.76 17.66
C SER A 189 -2.70 3.83 17.87
N GLY A 190 -3.74 3.84 17.04
CA GLY A 190 -4.94 4.66 17.24
C GLY A 190 -5.48 5.29 15.95
N PRO A 191 -6.79 5.59 15.89
CA PRO A 191 -7.47 6.01 14.65
C PRO A 191 -6.97 7.35 14.07
N GLY A 192 -6.35 8.21 14.88
CA GLY A 192 -5.80 9.50 14.44
C GLY A 192 -4.33 9.46 14.00
N VAL A 193 -3.64 8.32 14.14
CA VAL A 193 -2.19 8.22 13.89
C VAL A 193 -1.89 8.31 12.40
N ILE A 194 -2.47 7.42 11.59
CA ILE A 194 -2.24 7.41 10.13
C ILE A 194 -2.70 8.72 9.45
N PRO A 195 -3.94 9.21 9.65
CA PRO A 195 -4.35 10.51 9.12
C PRO A 195 -3.40 11.62 9.54
N GLY A 196 -2.98 11.57 10.80
CA GLY A 196 -2.12 12.57 11.38
C GLY A 196 -0.71 12.59 10.79
N LEU A 197 -0.11 11.42 10.58
CA LEU A 197 1.19 11.24 9.96
C LEU A 197 1.16 11.68 8.50
N VAL A 198 0.17 11.25 7.72
CA VAL A 198 0.03 11.63 6.31
C VAL A 198 -0.06 13.15 6.19
N ASN A 199 -0.92 13.80 6.97
CA ASN A 199 -1.08 15.27 6.94
C ASN A 199 0.21 16.01 7.35
N ASP A 200 0.92 15.52 8.37
CA ASP A 200 2.18 16.13 8.81
C ASP A 200 3.27 16.05 7.72
N LEU A 201 3.39 14.90 7.06
CA LEU A 201 4.34 14.69 5.96
C LEU A 201 3.95 15.51 4.72
N LYS A 202 2.66 15.56 4.39
CA LYS A 202 2.12 16.41 3.31
C LYS A 202 2.33 17.89 3.53
N ALA A 203 2.31 18.33 4.79
CA ALA A 203 2.65 19.70 5.20
C ALA A 203 4.17 19.99 5.18
N GLY A 204 5.00 18.97 4.87
CA GLY A 204 6.44 19.12 4.74
C GLY A 204 7.23 18.94 6.03
N ARG A 205 6.63 18.39 7.08
CA ARG A 205 7.38 17.99 8.28
C ARG A 205 8.26 16.79 7.96
N SER A 206 9.39 16.70 8.65
CA SER A 206 10.20 15.49 8.62
C SER A 206 9.48 14.32 9.29
N LEU A 207 9.89 13.10 8.95
CA LEU A 207 9.35 11.88 9.54
C LEU A 207 9.48 11.88 11.06
N ASP A 208 10.63 12.32 11.57
CA ASP A 208 10.93 12.33 13.00
C ASP A 208 10.05 13.35 13.76
N GLU A 209 9.78 14.52 13.17
CA GLU A 209 8.84 15.49 13.74
C GLU A 209 7.40 14.95 13.77
N ALA A 210 6.98 14.29 12.68
CA ALA A 210 5.66 13.67 12.61
C ALA A 210 5.50 12.57 13.68
N PHE A 211 6.49 11.69 13.82
CA PHE A 211 6.49 10.63 14.84
C PHE A 211 6.48 11.19 16.26
N ARG A 212 7.30 12.21 16.56
CA ARG A 212 7.29 12.82 17.91
C ARG A 212 5.93 13.39 18.26
N ARG A 213 5.25 14.00 17.28
CA ARG A 213 3.96 14.64 17.48
C ARG A 213 2.81 13.65 17.62
N ARG A 214 2.87 12.51 16.92
CA ARG A 214 1.78 11.52 16.85
C ARG A 214 1.94 10.35 17.80
N LEU A 215 3.19 9.97 18.08
CA LEU A 215 3.56 8.75 18.80
C LEU A 215 4.47 9.03 20.01
N GLY A 216 4.83 10.30 20.26
CA GLY A 216 5.57 10.72 21.45
C GLY A 216 7.07 10.43 21.43
N GLY A 217 7.63 9.88 20.35
CA GLY A 217 9.05 9.52 20.22
C GLY A 217 9.60 9.73 18.80
N SER A 218 10.91 9.53 18.61
CA SER A 218 11.51 9.55 17.26
C SER A 218 11.02 8.35 16.44
N SER A 219 11.11 8.45 15.11
CA SER A 219 10.78 7.32 14.23
C SER A 219 11.73 6.15 14.49
N ALA A 220 13.02 6.43 14.68
CA ALA A 220 14.02 5.43 15.05
C ALA A 220 13.61 4.61 16.29
N ALA A 221 13.25 5.29 17.39
CA ALA A 221 12.87 4.62 18.63
C ALA A 221 11.58 3.81 18.47
N TRP A 222 10.59 4.34 17.74
CA TRP A 222 9.33 3.63 17.49
C TRP A 222 9.51 2.37 16.64
N PHE A 223 10.39 2.41 15.63
CA PHE A 223 10.70 1.23 14.82
C PHE A 223 11.51 0.17 15.57
N ASP A 224 12.41 0.58 16.48
CA ASP A 224 13.11 -0.38 17.35
C ASP A 224 12.13 -1.07 18.32
N ASP A 225 11.24 -0.28 18.94
CA ASP A 225 10.15 -0.80 19.78
C ASP A 225 9.18 -1.69 18.97
N THR A 226 9.01 -1.45 17.67
CA THR A 226 8.22 -2.31 16.77
C THR A 226 8.83 -3.70 16.65
N ALA A 227 10.15 -3.79 16.54
CA ALA A 227 10.85 -5.07 16.49
C ALA A 227 10.60 -5.88 17.77
N ASP A 228 10.70 -5.22 18.92
CA ASP A 228 10.48 -5.86 20.22
C ASP A 228 9.03 -6.27 20.41
N TRP A 229 8.09 -5.40 20.06
CA TRP A 229 6.67 -5.70 20.16
C TRP A 229 6.29 -6.97 19.40
N PHE A 230 6.74 -7.10 18.14
CA PHE A 230 6.48 -8.29 17.31
C PHE A 230 7.20 -9.55 17.76
N ARG A 231 8.23 -9.45 18.62
CA ARG A 231 8.86 -10.63 19.23
C ARG A 231 8.00 -11.23 20.34
N PHE A 232 7.14 -10.44 20.99
CA PHE A 232 6.43 -10.85 22.21
C PHE A 232 4.91 -10.90 22.08
N ASN A 233 4.30 -10.25 21.08
CA ASN A 233 2.84 -10.08 20.99
C ASN A 233 2.19 -10.80 19.78
N ASP A 234 2.99 -11.48 18.95
CA ASP A 234 2.58 -12.21 17.74
C ASP A 234 3.30 -13.55 17.66
#